data_AF-A0A1S4JK84-F1
#
_entry.id   AF-A0A1S4JK84-F1
#
_cell.length_a   1.000
_cell.length_b   1.000
_cell.length_c   1.000
_cell.angle_alpha   90.00
_cell.angle_beta   90.00
_cell.angle_gamma   90.00
#
_symmetry.space_group_name_H-M   'P 1'
#
loop_
_entity.id
_entity.type
_entity.pdbx_description
1 polymer ?
#
loop_
_entity_poly.entity_id
_entity_poly.type
_entity_poly.pdbx_seq_one_letter_code
_entity_poly.pdbx_strand_id
1 'polypeptide(L)'
;MIRELLDFLLLLKNIFIALSLFIRKGLEARRKASLESDPSSPEPDDIFENLLDPFTRERYKFKNVPRHLEARFTRFIRLGAQLQYISAKTGVPRGEIVHAGASQFQDRSSTVQEMHAAHVIRVGNINENIGEYYESFIRNFVGHTQIVHRLANIGVGRDFDTIQSKYLDKLAVIDFTTPLNKTEARLIEEIRDAFSQAITDCLVNRTYPELMYQKLMIAREKIKAFTPREVFQKATKGVNYLRKKCKS
;
A
#
# COMPACT_ATOMS: atom_id res chain seq x y z
N MET A 1 -36.64 31.33 -22.52
CA MET A 1 -35.54 30.88 -23.42
C MET A 1 -34.18 31.51 -23.14
N ILE A 2 -33.90 32.80 -23.44
CA ILE A 2 -32.53 33.34 -23.24
C ILE A 2 -32.12 33.45 -21.76
N ARG A 3 -33.04 33.86 -20.87
CA ARG A 3 -32.77 33.95 -19.42
C ARG A 3 -32.53 32.57 -18.78
N GLU A 4 -33.38 31.60 -19.11
CA GLU A 4 -33.24 30.21 -18.61
C GLU A 4 -31.93 29.55 -19.08
N LEU A 5 -31.48 29.85 -20.31
CA LEU A 5 -30.18 29.41 -20.80
C LEU A 5 -29.02 30.05 -20.01
N LEU A 6 -29.16 31.33 -19.66
CA LEU A 6 -28.17 32.06 -18.85
C LEU A 6 -28.08 31.49 -17.43
N ASP A 7 -29.22 31.21 -16.80
CA ASP A 7 -29.30 30.65 -15.45
C ASP A 7 -28.73 29.22 -15.41
N PHE A 8 -28.98 28.41 -16.44
CA PHE A 8 -28.41 27.08 -16.59
C PHE A 8 -26.89 27.10 -16.75
N LEU A 9 -26.36 28.04 -17.55
CA LEU A 9 -24.91 28.22 -17.70
C LEU A 9 -24.24 28.71 -16.41
N LEU A 10 -24.93 29.56 -15.64
CA LEU A 10 -24.44 30.02 -14.34
C LEU A 10 -24.40 28.88 -13.31
N LEU A 11 -25.40 27.99 -13.32
CA LEU A 11 -25.45 26.79 -12.48
C LEU A 11 -24.29 25.83 -12.82
N LEU A 12 -24.06 25.55 -14.11
CA LEU A 12 -22.95 24.71 -14.55
C LEU A 12 -21.59 25.28 -14.14
N LYS A 13 -21.40 26.60 -14.27
CA LYS A 13 -20.18 27.29 -13.83
C LYS A 13 -19.97 27.12 -12.33
N ASN A 14 -21.02 27.28 -11.52
CA ASN A 14 -20.93 27.13 -10.07
C ASN A 14 -20.64 25.68 -9.65
N ILE A 15 -21.25 24.69 -10.31
CA ILE A 15 -20.94 23.27 -10.10
C ILE A 15 -19.48 22.98 -10.44
N PHE A 16 -18.98 23.50 -11.57
CA PHE A 16 -17.59 23.29 -11.98
C PHE A 16 -16.60 23.92 -10.99
N ILE A 17 -16.88 25.13 -10.50
CA ILE A 17 -16.08 25.79 -9.47
C ILE A 17 -16.08 24.96 -8.18
N ALA A 18 -17.25 24.52 -7.71
CA ALA A 18 -17.36 23.69 -6.50
C ALA A 18 -16.58 22.37 -6.64
N LEU A 19 -16.68 21.70 -7.80
CA LEU A 19 -15.93 20.49 -8.11
C LEU A 19 -14.43 20.75 -8.11
N SER A 20 -13.99 21.85 -8.72
CA SER A 20 -12.57 22.21 -8.78
C SER A 20 -11.99 22.53 -7.40
N LEU A 21 -12.76 23.18 -6.52
CA LEU A 21 -12.37 23.49 -5.15
C LEU A 21 -12.33 22.22 -4.28
N PHE A 22 -13.27 21.30 -4.46
CA PHE A 22 -13.28 19.99 -3.79
C PHE A 22 -12.07 19.14 -4.20
N ILE A 23 -11.79 19.05 -5.51
CA ILE A 23 -10.61 18.36 -6.05
C ILE A 23 -9.33 18.99 -5.52
N ARG A 24 -9.24 20.34 -5.50
CA ARG A 24 -8.07 21.08 -5.01
C ARG A 24 -7.86 20.88 -3.51
N LYS A 25 -8.90 20.94 -2.68
CA LYS A 25 -8.80 20.62 -1.25
C LYS A 25 -8.37 19.18 -1.01
N GLY A 26 -8.90 18.24 -1.80
CA GLY A 26 -8.45 16.84 -1.79
C GLY A 26 -6.97 16.70 -2.15
N LEU A 27 -6.49 17.40 -3.18
CA LEU A 27 -5.09 17.42 -3.60
C LEU A 27 -4.17 18.10 -2.57
N GLU A 28 -4.60 19.20 -1.94
CA GLU A 28 -3.82 19.91 -0.91
C GLU A 28 -3.72 19.12 0.40
N ALA A 29 -4.82 18.51 0.86
CA ALA A 29 -4.81 17.57 1.99
C ALA A 29 -3.90 16.36 1.71
N ARG A 30 -3.91 15.85 0.47
CA ARG A 30 -3.02 14.76 0.02
C ARG A 30 -1.56 15.20 -0.09
N ARG A 31 -1.28 16.43 -0.56
CA ARG A 31 0.08 16.98 -0.60
C ARG A 31 0.65 17.10 0.82
N LYS A 32 -0.17 17.55 1.78
CA LYS A 32 0.18 17.60 3.20
C LYS A 32 0.44 16.19 3.79
N ALA A 33 -0.37 15.19 3.41
CA ALA A 33 -0.14 13.79 3.80
C ALA A 33 1.09 13.16 3.12
N SER A 34 1.41 13.55 1.87
CA SER A 34 2.60 13.06 1.14
C SER A 34 3.92 13.60 1.71
N LEU A 35 3.86 14.76 2.39
CA LEU A 35 4.95 15.34 3.17
C LEU A 35 5.15 14.63 4.51
N GLU A 36 4.17 13.84 4.97
CA GLU A 36 4.35 12.89 6.08
C GLU A 36 4.98 11.61 5.53
N SER A 37 6.26 11.70 5.16
CA SER A 37 7.05 10.55 4.70
C SER A 37 6.89 9.37 5.66
N ASP A 38 6.49 8.21 5.14
CA ASP A 38 6.44 6.96 5.90
C ASP A 38 7.85 6.63 6.44
N PRO A 39 8.11 6.80 7.75
CA PRO A 39 9.47 6.81 8.32
C PRO A 39 10.13 5.43 8.36
N SER A 40 9.46 4.40 7.81
CA SER A 40 10.01 3.05 7.66
C SER A 40 9.94 2.56 6.20
N SER A 41 9.76 3.45 5.23
CA SER A 41 10.11 3.12 3.85
C SER A 41 11.61 2.83 3.80
N PRO A 42 12.05 1.68 3.28
CA PRO A 42 13.48 1.41 3.15
C PRO A 42 14.15 2.52 2.33
N GLU A 43 15.29 3.00 2.84
CA GLU A 43 16.20 3.93 2.15
C GLU A 43 16.53 3.38 0.75
N PRO A 44 16.69 4.24 -0.26
CA PRO A 44 17.05 3.80 -1.60
C PRO A 44 18.51 3.31 -1.65
N ASP A 45 18.74 2.01 -1.79
CA ASP A 45 20.04 1.48 -2.28
C ASP A 45 20.19 1.69 -3.81
N ASP A 46 21.41 2.01 -4.22
CA ASP A 46 21.70 3.06 -5.21
C ASP A 46 22.31 2.57 -6.54
N ILE A 47 22.01 1.35 -6.98
CA ILE A 47 22.74 0.78 -8.14
C ILE A 47 22.02 1.01 -9.48
N PHE A 48 20.69 1.11 -9.51
CA PHE A 48 19.90 1.15 -10.75
C PHE A 48 19.08 2.43 -10.97
N GLU A 49 19.10 3.36 -10.02
CA GLU A 49 18.58 4.70 -10.29
C GLU A 49 19.32 5.30 -11.49
N ASN A 50 20.61 4.95 -11.69
CA ASN A 50 21.52 5.48 -12.71
C ASN A 50 21.19 5.27 -14.20
N LEU A 51 20.14 4.53 -14.56
CA LEU A 51 19.79 4.22 -15.96
C LEU A 51 18.63 5.05 -16.54
N LEU A 52 17.92 5.82 -15.72
CA LEU A 52 16.85 6.72 -16.17
C LEU A 52 17.34 8.16 -16.20
N ASP A 53 16.80 9.04 -17.04
CA ASP A 53 17.23 10.45 -16.96
C ASP A 53 16.81 11.06 -15.60
N PRO A 54 17.58 12.02 -15.06
CA PRO A 54 17.34 12.60 -13.73
C PRO A 54 15.92 13.16 -13.55
N PHE A 55 15.32 13.71 -14.62
CA PHE A 55 13.99 14.29 -14.59
C PHE A 55 12.90 13.22 -14.41
N THR A 56 13.05 12.07 -15.07
CA THR A 56 12.12 10.95 -14.94
C THR A 56 12.31 10.22 -13.59
N ARG A 57 13.52 10.18 -13.02
CA ARG A 57 13.75 9.67 -11.66
C ARG A 57 13.04 10.50 -10.59
N GLU A 58 13.24 11.81 -10.63
CA GLU A 58 12.70 12.74 -9.63
C GLU A 58 11.17 12.83 -9.71
N ARG A 59 10.62 12.77 -10.92
CA ARG A 59 9.17 12.84 -11.17
C ARG A 59 8.40 11.58 -10.77
N TYR A 60 8.99 10.39 -10.86
CA TYR A 60 8.24 9.14 -10.67
C TYR A 60 8.67 8.27 -9.47
N LYS A 61 9.81 8.57 -8.81
CA LYS A 61 10.35 7.78 -7.68
C LYS A 61 10.19 6.28 -7.90
N PHE A 62 10.62 5.80 -9.07
CA PHE A 62 10.43 4.42 -9.51
C PHE A 62 10.95 3.45 -8.46
N LYS A 63 10.10 2.55 -7.98
CA LYS A 63 10.53 1.56 -7.02
C LYS A 63 11.06 0.33 -7.75
N ASN A 64 12.28 -0.04 -7.42
CA ASN A 64 12.90 -1.28 -7.88
C ASN A 64 11.98 -2.47 -7.55
N VAL A 65 11.77 -3.39 -8.49
CA VAL A 65 10.84 -4.53 -8.37
C VAL A 65 11.04 -5.32 -7.06
N PRO A 66 12.27 -5.67 -6.63
CA PRO A 66 12.46 -6.34 -5.35
C PRO A 66 11.96 -5.53 -4.16
N ARG A 67 12.20 -4.21 -4.16
CA ARG A 67 11.71 -3.33 -3.08
C ARG A 67 10.20 -3.24 -3.05
N HIS A 68 9.57 -3.17 -4.23
CA HIS A 68 8.12 -3.15 -4.31
C HIS A 68 7.53 -4.42 -3.70
N LEU A 69 7.99 -5.59 -4.14
CA LEU A 69 7.48 -6.87 -3.66
C LEU A 69 7.78 -7.10 -2.17
N GLU A 70 8.96 -6.71 -1.70
CA GLU A 70 9.30 -6.67 -0.26
C GLU A 70 8.33 -5.77 0.52
N ALA A 71 8.05 -4.56 0.01
CA ALA A 71 7.13 -3.62 0.64
C ALA A 71 5.71 -4.18 0.72
N ARG A 72 5.26 -4.91 -0.31
CA ARG A 72 3.93 -5.56 -0.31
C ARG A 72 3.77 -6.58 0.82
N PHE A 73 4.80 -7.38 1.09
CA PHE A 73 4.80 -8.32 2.21
C PHE A 73 4.87 -7.59 3.56
N THR A 74 5.89 -6.76 3.76
CA THR A 74 6.14 -6.13 5.06
C THR A 74 5.06 -5.13 5.47
N ARG A 75 4.51 -4.35 4.52
CA ARG A 75 3.39 -3.44 4.80
C ARG A 75 2.09 -4.18 5.09
N PHE A 76 1.92 -5.40 4.57
CA PHE A 76 0.73 -6.20 4.87
C PHE A 76 0.71 -6.65 6.33
N ILE A 77 1.85 -7.07 6.89
CA ILE A 77 1.91 -7.36 8.34
C ILE A 77 1.75 -6.07 9.16
N ARG A 78 2.33 -4.95 8.71
CA ARG A 78 2.15 -3.63 9.37
C ARG A 78 0.70 -3.16 9.39
N LEU A 79 -0.08 -3.47 8.35
CA LEU A 79 -1.52 -3.22 8.33
C LEU A 79 -2.17 -3.81 9.59
N GLY A 80 -1.86 -5.07 9.92
CA GLY A 80 -2.41 -5.74 11.11
C GLY A 80 -2.18 -4.96 12.41
N ALA A 81 -0.99 -4.41 12.59
CA ALA A 81 -0.65 -3.60 13.76
C ALA A 81 -1.44 -2.28 13.79
N GLN A 82 -1.64 -1.64 12.64
CA GLN A 82 -2.46 -0.43 12.52
C GLN A 82 -3.94 -0.72 12.80
N LEU A 83 -4.48 -1.82 12.28
CA LEU A 83 -5.86 -2.25 12.56
C LEU A 83 -6.06 -2.50 14.06
N GLN A 84 -5.10 -3.14 14.74
CA GLN A 84 -5.17 -3.31 16.19
C GLN A 84 -5.19 -1.97 16.94
N TYR A 85 -4.36 -1.00 16.51
CA TYR A 85 -4.36 0.34 17.08
C TYR A 85 -5.70 1.06 16.89
N ILE A 86 -6.24 1.06 15.67
CA ILE A 86 -7.52 1.71 15.35
C ILE A 86 -8.66 1.03 16.12
N SER A 87 -8.67 -0.30 16.18
CA SER A 87 -9.68 -1.06 16.94
C SER A 87 -9.69 -0.66 18.42
N ALA A 88 -8.50 -0.57 19.05
CA ALA A 88 -8.38 -0.15 20.44
C ALA A 88 -8.83 1.32 20.68
N LYS A 89 -8.88 2.15 19.64
CA LYS A 89 -9.29 3.56 19.73
C LYS A 89 -10.76 3.80 19.42
N THR A 90 -11.34 2.96 18.60
CA THR A 90 -12.70 3.16 18.04
C THR A 90 -13.71 2.17 18.60
N GLY A 91 -13.25 1.06 19.19
CA GLY A 91 -14.12 -0.05 19.60
C GLY A 91 -14.57 -0.95 18.44
N VAL A 92 -14.30 -0.58 17.18
CA VAL A 92 -14.63 -1.40 16.02
C VAL A 92 -13.74 -2.64 15.99
N PRO A 93 -14.29 -3.86 15.84
CA PRO A 93 -13.50 -5.08 15.75
C PRO A 93 -12.50 -5.04 14.59
N ARG A 94 -11.29 -5.58 14.80
CA ARG A 94 -10.18 -5.51 13.83
C ARG A 94 -10.53 -6.03 12.42
N GLY A 95 -11.27 -7.15 12.35
CA GLY A 95 -11.71 -7.75 11.10
C GLY A 95 -12.84 -6.98 10.39
N GLU A 96 -13.40 -5.96 11.06
CA GLU A 96 -14.47 -5.12 10.51
C GLU A 96 -13.96 -3.75 10.07
N ILE A 97 -12.68 -3.42 10.27
CA ILE A 97 -12.13 -2.10 9.91
C ILE A 97 -11.86 -2.02 8.40
N VAL A 98 -11.36 -3.10 7.81
CA VAL A 98 -11.06 -3.21 6.38
C VAL A 98 -11.55 -4.54 5.83
N HIS A 99 -12.05 -4.53 4.60
CA HIS A 99 -12.53 -5.74 3.93
C HIS A 99 -11.77 -5.98 2.63
N ALA A 100 -11.53 -7.25 2.32
CA ALA A 100 -10.92 -7.64 1.05
C ALA A 100 -11.82 -7.25 -0.13
N GLY A 101 -11.21 -6.97 -1.29
CA GLY A 101 -11.96 -6.60 -2.50
C GLY A 101 -11.08 -5.93 -3.55
N ALA A 102 -11.71 -5.40 -4.61
CA ALA A 102 -11.01 -4.60 -5.60
C ALA A 102 -10.54 -3.27 -4.97
N SER A 103 -9.26 -2.95 -5.10
CA SER A 103 -8.72 -1.71 -4.51
C SER A 103 -9.40 -0.49 -5.12
N GLN A 104 -10.03 0.32 -4.26
CA GLN A 104 -10.73 1.54 -4.66
C GLN A 104 -9.90 2.81 -4.46
N PHE A 105 -8.69 2.68 -3.89
CA PHE A 105 -7.93 3.81 -3.37
C PHE A 105 -6.58 3.92 -4.09
N GLN A 106 -6.54 4.53 -5.28
CA GLN A 106 -5.27 4.83 -5.97
C GLN A 106 -4.83 6.25 -5.70
N ASP A 107 -3.63 6.44 -5.12
CA ASP A 107 -3.02 7.77 -4.94
C ASP A 107 -2.19 8.24 -6.16
N ARG A 108 -1.89 7.35 -7.13
CA ARG A 108 -1.18 7.69 -8.37
C ARG A 108 -1.73 6.94 -9.58
N SER A 109 -1.49 7.53 -10.75
CA SER A 109 -1.66 6.91 -12.06
C SER A 109 -0.31 6.90 -12.79
N SER A 110 -0.09 5.92 -13.66
CA SER A 110 1.05 5.91 -14.59
C SER A 110 0.57 6.22 -16.01
N THR A 111 1.29 7.08 -16.72
CA THR A 111 1.07 7.37 -18.14
C THR A 111 2.15 6.74 -19.04
N VAL A 112 3.11 6.02 -18.46
CA VAL A 112 4.22 5.37 -19.18
C VAL A 112 3.84 3.92 -19.47
N GLN A 113 3.90 3.49 -20.74
CA GLN A 113 3.39 2.21 -21.23
C GLN A 113 3.95 0.97 -20.50
N GLU A 114 5.22 1.01 -20.11
CA GLU A 114 5.92 -0.08 -19.41
C GLU A 114 5.80 -0.03 -17.88
N MET A 115 5.22 1.04 -17.34
CA MET A 115 5.13 1.27 -15.90
C MET A 115 3.68 1.30 -15.43
N HIS A 116 3.42 0.66 -14.30
CA HIS A 116 2.10 0.61 -13.68
C HIS A 116 2.14 1.28 -12.30
N ALA A 117 1.07 1.99 -11.97
CA ALA A 117 0.76 2.33 -10.59
C ALA A 117 0.23 1.08 -9.89
N ALA A 118 1.09 0.43 -9.12
CA ALA A 118 0.77 -0.79 -8.39
C ALA A 118 0.47 -0.45 -6.94
N HIS A 119 -0.68 -0.92 -6.44
CA HIS A 119 -0.98 -0.86 -5.02
C HIS A 119 0.01 -1.71 -4.24
N VAL A 120 0.43 -1.20 -3.08
CA VAL A 120 1.23 -2.02 -2.16
C VAL A 120 0.34 -2.93 -1.31
N ILE A 121 -0.86 -2.46 -0.98
CA ILE A 121 -1.87 -3.17 -0.20
C ILE A 121 -3.19 -3.16 -0.97
N ARG A 122 -3.86 -4.30 -1.03
CA ARG A 122 -5.20 -4.42 -1.62
C ARG A 122 -6.26 -4.56 -0.52
N VAL A 123 -7.11 -3.54 -0.43
CA VAL A 123 -8.30 -3.50 0.43
C VAL A 123 -9.44 -2.93 -0.40
N GLY A 124 -10.61 -3.58 -0.31
CA GLY A 124 -11.80 -3.20 -1.07
C GLY A 124 -12.63 -2.11 -0.41
N ASN A 125 -12.82 -2.21 0.91
CA ASN A 125 -13.61 -1.25 1.66
C ASN A 125 -12.97 -0.94 3.03
N ILE A 126 -13.28 0.24 3.54
CA ILE A 126 -12.91 0.71 4.88
C ILE A 126 -14.22 1.04 5.61
N ASN A 127 -14.35 0.61 6.85
CA ASN A 127 -15.54 0.88 7.66
C ASN A 127 -15.58 2.35 8.09
N GLU A 128 -16.65 3.05 7.71
CA GLU A 128 -16.87 4.48 8.01
C GLU A 128 -17.06 4.76 9.51
N ASN A 129 -17.42 3.75 10.31
CA ASN A 129 -17.64 3.89 11.75
C ASN A 129 -16.35 4.00 12.58
N ILE A 130 -15.17 3.98 11.95
CA ILE A 130 -13.89 4.24 12.65
C ILE A 130 -13.61 5.73 12.82
N GLY A 131 -14.44 6.62 12.25
CA GLY A 131 -14.29 8.07 12.33
C GLY A 131 -13.29 8.64 11.31
N GLU A 132 -13.54 9.89 10.90
CA GLU A 132 -12.89 10.55 9.75
C GLU A 132 -11.36 10.52 9.80
N TYR A 133 -10.77 10.76 10.98
CA TYR A 133 -9.30 10.75 11.14
C TYR A 133 -8.71 9.37 10.82
N TYR A 134 -9.26 8.30 11.40
CA TYR A 134 -8.75 6.95 11.22
C TYR A 134 -9.07 6.40 9.83
N GLU A 135 -10.22 6.77 9.27
CA GLU A 135 -10.59 6.46 7.90
C GLU A 135 -9.63 7.10 6.90
N SER A 136 -9.35 8.40 7.04
CA SER A 136 -8.38 9.10 6.19
C SER A 136 -6.98 8.50 6.32
N PHE A 137 -6.55 8.20 7.56
CA PHE A 137 -5.27 7.57 7.82
C PHE A 137 -5.14 6.21 7.11
N ILE A 138 -6.10 5.30 7.30
CA ILE A 138 -6.02 3.96 6.72
C ILE A 138 -6.18 4.00 5.20
N ARG A 139 -7.06 4.88 4.68
CA ARG A 139 -7.22 5.13 3.25
C ARG A 139 -5.92 5.57 2.59
N ASN A 140 -5.17 6.47 3.23
CA ASN A 140 -3.85 6.89 2.74
C ASN A 140 -2.82 5.76 2.82
N PHE A 141 -2.87 4.94 3.88
CA PHE A 141 -1.92 3.84 4.05
C PHE A 141 -2.12 2.72 3.01
N VAL A 142 -3.37 2.29 2.81
CA VAL A 142 -3.72 1.21 1.87
C VAL A 142 -3.74 1.70 0.43
N GLY A 143 -4.07 2.98 0.23
CA GLY A 143 -4.09 3.59 -1.09
C GLY A 143 -2.73 3.98 -1.66
N HIS A 144 -1.66 3.69 -0.91
CA HIS A 144 -0.29 3.91 -1.38
C HIS A 144 0.02 3.06 -2.61
N THR A 145 0.31 3.74 -3.72
CA THR A 145 0.76 3.13 -4.96
C THR A 145 2.23 3.46 -5.23
N GLN A 146 2.88 2.52 -5.90
CA GLN A 146 4.26 2.67 -6.37
C GLN A 146 4.27 2.53 -7.89
N ILE A 147 5.05 3.38 -8.55
CA ILE A 147 5.27 3.26 -9.99
C ILE A 147 6.35 2.19 -10.19
N VAL A 148 5.96 1.07 -10.80
CA VAL A 148 6.79 -0.13 -10.95
C VAL A 148 6.65 -0.69 -12.35
N HIS A 149 7.61 -1.53 -12.76
CA HIS A 149 7.55 -2.21 -14.04
C HIS A 149 6.26 -3.06 -14.14
N ARG A 150 5.57 -2.97 -15.28
CA ARG A 150 4.27 -3.61 -15.53
C ARG A 150 4.23 -5.10 -15.17
N LEU A 151 5.28 -5.84 -15.53
CA LEU A 151 5.39 -7.28 -15.25
C LEU A 151 5.40 -7.61 -13.75
N ALA A 152 5.88 -6.71 -12.88
CA ALA A 152 5.82 -6.89 -11.43
C ALA A 152 4.40 -6.73 -10.86
N ASN A 153 3.49 -6.08 -11.59
CA ASN A 153 2.12 -5.82 -11.15
C ASN A 153 1.11 -6.78 -11.79
N ILE A 154 1.17 -7.01 -13.11
CA ILE A 154 0.22 -7.88 -13.82
C ILE A 154 0.48 -9.37 -13.56
N GLY A 155 1.75 -9.72 -13.27
CA GLY A 155 2.15 -11.07 -12.90
C GLY A 155 2.01 -11.29 -11.39
N VAL A 156 3.14 -11.40 -10.71
CA VAL A 156 3.25 -11.66 -9.26
C VAL A 156 2.40 -10.73 -8.40
N GLY A 157 2.16 -9.48 -8.83
CA GLY A 157 1.30 -8.53 -8.13
C GLY A 157 -0.14 -9.03 -7.94
N ARG A 158 -0.71 -9.75 -8.93
CA ARG A 158 -2.04 -10.37 -8.83
C ARG A 158 -2.06 -11.54 -7.85
N ASP A 159 -0.98 -12.31 -7.83
CA ASP A 159 -0.83 -13.43 -6.90
C ASP A 159 -0.71 -12.89 -5.46
N PHE A 160 0.01 -11.78 -5.27
CA PHE A 160 0.09 -11.05 -3.99
C PHE A 160 -1.26 -10.45 -3.58
N ASP A 161 -2.04 -9.89 -4.50
CA ASP A 161 -3.41 -9.41 -4.23
C ASP A 161 -4.30 -10.53 -3.65
N THR A 162 -4.17 -11.74 -4.23
CA THR A 162 -4.91 -12.92 -3.79
C THR A 162 -4.48 -13.37 -2.40
N ILE A 163 -3.17 -13.39 -2.13
CA ILE A 163 -2.61 -13.69 -0.81
C ILE A 163 -3.10 -12.65 0.22
N GLN A 164 -3.00 -11.36 -0.07
CA GLN A 164 -3.45 -10.31 0.84
C GLN A 164 -4.94 -10.48 1.19
N SER A 165 -5.78 -10.80 0.20
CA SER A 165 -7.20 -11.06 0.42
C SER A 165 -7.43 -12.30 1.31
N LYS A 166 -6.72 -13.40 1.03
CA LYS A 166 -6.82 -14.66 1.80
C LYS A 166 -6.38 -14.50 3.26
N TYR A 167 -5.38 -13.68 3.53
CA TYR A 167 -4.76 -13.56 4.85
C TYR A 167 -5.22 -12.34 5.65
N LEU A 168 -6.09 -11.47 5.10
CA LEU A 168 -6.47 -10.20 5.72
C LEU A 168 -7.04 -10.42 7.12
N ASP A 169 -8.04 -11.29 7.25
CA ASP A 169 -8.69 -11.57 8.52
C ASP A 169 -7.75 -12.28 9.51
N LYS A 170 -6.78 -13.05 9.00
CA LYS A 170 -5.77 -13.70 9.84
C LYS A 170 -4.82 -12.70 10.50
N LEU A 171 -4.63 -11.50 9.93
CA LEU A 171 -3.89 -10.43 10.63
C LEU A 171 -4.52 -10.18 12.00
N ALA A 172 -5.86 -10.32 12.09
CA ALA A 172 -6.71 -10.63 13.26
C ALA A 172 -6.03 -11.19 14.52
N VAL A 173 -5.25 -12.24 14.29
CA VAL A 173 -4.74 -13.17 15.30
C VAL A 173 -3.46 -12.66 15.95
N ILE A 174 -2.71 -11.80 15.27
CA ILE A 174 -1.42 -11.31 15.76
C ILE A 174 -1.67 -10.20 16.78
N ASP A 175 -1.16 -10.36 18.00
CA ASP A 175 -1.15 -9.32 19.02
C ASP A 175 0.18 -8.55 19.01
N PHE A 176 0.14 -7.33 18.47
CA PHE A 176 1.29 -6.43 18.39
C PHE A 176 1.56 -5.65 19.68
N THR A 177 0.84 -5.93 20.77
CA THR A 177 1.04 -5.29 22.08
C THR A 177 1.82 -6.16 23.07
N THR A 178 1.92 -7.45 22.80
CA THR A 178 2.69 -8.41 23.58
C THR A 178 3.94 -8.87 22.83
N PRO A 179 4.92 -9.53 23.50
CA PRO A 179 6.00 -10.21 22.81
C PRO A 179 5.45 -11.27 21.83
N LEU A 180 6.08 -11.37 20.65
CA LEU A 180 5.72 -12.34 19.61
C LEU A 180 5.76 -13.77 20.16
N ASN A 181 4.62 -14.47 20.09
CA ASN A 181 4.51 -15.86 20.51
C ASN A 181 4.69 -16.86 19.34
N LYS A 182 4.76 -18.16 19.65
CA LYS A 182 5.00 -19.22 18.65
C LYS A 182 3.89 -19.34 17.59
N THR A 183 2.64 -19.15 17.98
CA THR A 183 1.48 -19.24 17.07
C THR A 183 1.49 -18.09 16.08
N GLU A 184 1.74 -16.87 16.56
CA GLU A 184 1.87 -15.67 15.74
C GLU A 184 3.08 -15.74 14.82
N ALA A 185 4.21 -16.23 15.33
CA ALA A 185 5.42 -16.42 14.53
C ALA A 185 5.14 -17.36 13.35
N ARG A 186 4.51 -18.51 13.60
CA ARG A 186 4.10 -19.47 12.55
C ARG A 186 3.16 -18.85 11.52
N LEU A 187 2.24 -17.99 11.94
CA LEU A 187 1.35 -17.29 11.02
C LEU A 187 2.11 -16.30 10.13
N ILE A 188 3.07 -15.54 10.69
CA ILE A 188 3.93 -14.65 9.90
C ILE A 188 4.79 -15.46 8.91
N GLU A 189 5.29 -16.63 9.31
CA GLU A 189 6.00 -17.57 8.42
C GLU A 189 5.09 -18.06 7.30
N GLU A 190 3.87 -18.51 7.62
CA GLU A 190 2.88 -18.96 6.63
C GLU A 190 2.61 -17.87 5.58
N ILE A 191 2.43 -16.61 6.03
CA ILE A 191 2.24 -15.47 5.13
C ILE A 191 3.49 -15.24 4.28
N ARG A 192 4.68 -15.14 4.89
CA ARG A 192 5.96 -14.93 4.19
C ARG A 192 6.17 -15.99 3.10
N ASP A 193 5.95 -17.25 3.46
CA ASP A 193 6.17 -18.39 2.58
C ASP A 193 5.19 -18.35 1.40
N ALA A 194 3.92 -18.01 1.63
CA ALA A 194 2.96 -17.78 0.56
C ALA A 194 3.40 -16.67 -0.42
N PHE A 195 3.89 -15.53 0.07
CA PHE A 195 4.44 -14.46 -0.78
C PHE A 195 5.67 -14.93 -1.58
N SER A 196 6.60 -15.65 -0.94
CA SER A 196 7.78 -16.16 -1.63
C SER A 196 7.46 -17.24 -2.66
N GLN A 197 6.48 -18.11 -2.35
CA GLN A 197 6.04 -19.18 -3.23
C GLN A 197 5.35 -18.63 -4.47
N ALA A 198 4.54 -17.58 -4.34
CA ALA A 198 3.96 -16.91 -5.50
C ALA A 198 5.02 -16.37 -6.49
N ILE A 199 6.18 -15.92 -5.99
CA ILE A 199 7.30 -15.55 -6.88
C ILE A 199 7.90 -16.80 -7.55
N THR A 200 8.11 -17.88 -6.81
CA THR A 200 8.58 -19.16 -7.36
C THR A 200 7.66 -19.67 -8.46
N ASP A 201 6.35 -19.70 -8.21
CA ASP A 201 5.37 -20.17 -9.17
C ASP A 201 5.33 -19.27 -10.41
N CYS A 202 5.49 -17.95 -10.24
CA CYS A 202 5.66 -17.04 -11.37
C CYS A 202 6.88 -17.38 -12.22
N LEU A 203 8.02 -17.63 -11.59
CA LEU A 203 9.29 -17.92 -12.28
C LEU A 203 9.25 -19.25 -13.03
N VAL A 204 8.53 -20.24 -12.51
CA VAL A 204 8.38 -21.57 -13.14
C VAL A 204 7.37 -21.54 -14.29
N ASN A 205 6.23 -20.88 -14.09
CA ASN A 205 5.08 -21.00 -15.00
C ASN A 205 5.01 -19.88 -16.05
N ARG A 206 5.90 -18.89 -16.02
CA ARG A 206 5.84 -17.72 -16.91
C ARG A 206 7.23 -17.36 -17.44
N THR A 207 7.27 -16.90 -18.70
CA THR A 207 8.49 -16.39 -19.32
C THR A 207 8.68 -14.92 -18.98
N TYR A 208 9.87 -14.57 -18.49
CA TYR A 208 10.27 -13.21 -18.20
C TYR A 208 11.57 -12.87 -18.94
N PRO A 209 11.77 -11.60 -19.35
CA PRO A 209 13.10 -11.13 -19.75
C PRO A 209 14.12 -11.39 -18.63
N GLU A 210 15.35 -11.72 -18.99
CA GLU A 210 16.42 -12.11 -18.05
C GLU A 210 16.57 -11.13 -16.87
N LEU A 211 16.59 -9.83 -17.15
CA LEU A 211 16.68 -8.80 -16.10
C LEU A 211 15.49 -8.84 -15.12
N MET A 212 14.28 -9.15 -15.59
CA MET A 212 13.10 -9.28 -14.74
C MET A 212 13.16 -10.58 -13.93
N TYR A 213 13.60 -11.68 -14.54
CA TYR A 213 13.82 -12.96 -13.86
C TYR A 213 14.77 -12.77 -12.66
N GLN A 214 15.91 -12.13 -12.87
CA GLN A 214 16.88 -11.81 -11.80
C GLN A 214 16.28 -10.93 -10.70
N LYS A 215 15.49 -9.91 -11.07
CA LYS A 215 14.79 -9.05 -10.09
C LYS A 215 13.79 -9.84 -9.24
N LEU A 216 13.02 -10.73 -9.85
CA LEU A 216 12.08 -11.58 -9.13
C LEU A 216 12.81 -12.56 -8.19
N MET A 217 13.93 -13.14 -8.63
CA MET A 217 14.80 -13.98 -7.79
C MET A 217 15.31 -13.21 -6.56
N ILE A 218 15.85 -12.00 -6.75
CA ILE A 218 16.30 -11.15 -5.64
C ILE A 218 15.13 -10.85 -4.69
N ALA A 219 13.96 -10.52 -5.23
CA ALA A 219 12.76 -10.27 -4.43
C ALA A 219 12.37 -11.46 -3.56
N ARG A 220 12.40 -12.67 -4.15
CA ARG A 220 12.11 -13.92 -3.46
C ARG A 220 13.05 -14.14 -2.29
N GLU A 221 14.36 -14.05 -2.53
CA GLU A 221 15.37 -14.26 -1.48
C GLU A 221 15.25 -13.22 -0.37
N LYS A 222 14.98 -11.95 -0.71
CA LYS A 222 14.70 -10.91 0.29
C LYS A 222 13.49 -11.23 1.16
N ILE A 223 12.38 -11.69 0.55
CA ILE A 223 11.18 -12.06 1.31
C ILE A 223 11.46 -13.27 2.21
N LYS A 224 12.13 -14.32 1.69
CA LYS A 224 12.47 -15.53 2.45
C LYS A 224 13.42 -15.26 3.62
N ALA A 225 14.32 -14.29 3.46
CA ALA A 225 15.30 -13.94 4.50
C ALA A 225 14.66 -13.30 5.74
N PHE A 226 13.44 -12.76 5.64
CA PHE A 226 12.77 -12.20 6.82
C PHE A 226 12.45 -13.26 7.86
N THR A 227 12.91 -13.03 9.08
CA THR A 227 12.43 -13.76 10.24
C THR A 227 11.09 -13.17 10.73
N PRO A 228 10.22 -13.98 11.37
CA PRO A 228 8.96 -13.48 11.93
C PRO A 228 9.18 -12.33 12.92
N ARG A 229 10.23 -12.42 13.72
CA ARG A 229 10.60 -11.42 14.73
C ARG A 229 10.91 -10.07 14.08
N GLU A 230 11.70 -10.05 13.01
CA GLU A 230 12.03 -8.80 12.31
C GLU A 230 10.79 -8.13 11.72
N VAL A 231 9.92 -8.92 11.09
CA VAL A 231 8.70 -8.40 10.46
C VAL A 231 7.73 -7.87 11.52
N PHE A 232 7.55 -8.61 12.61
CA PHE A 232 6.76 -8.18 13.76
C PHE A 232 7.28 -6.86 14.34
N GLN A 233 8.59 -6.74 14.58
CA GLN A 233 9.21 -5.51 15.08
C GLN A 233 9.02 -4.33 14.11
N LYS A 234 9.17 -4.55 12.80
CA LYS A 234 8.90 -3.53 11.78
C LYS A 234 7.44 -3.07 11.83
N ALA A 235 6.49 -3.99 11.97
CA ALA A 235 5.06 -3.68 12.09
C ALA A 235 4.78 -2.82 13.34
N THR A 236 5.30 -3.20 14.51
CA THR A 236 5.11 -2.48 15.77
C THR A 236 5.72 -1.08 15.76
N LYS A 237 6.90 -0.89 15.15
CA LYS A 237 7.53 0.45 15.00
C LYS A 237 6.60 1.43 14.26
N GLY A 238 5.88 0.95 13.25
CA GLY A 238 4.91 1.74 12.49
C GLY A 238 3.76 2.29 13.34
N VAL A 239 3.30 1.53 14.33
CA VAL A 239 2.22 1.96 15.26
C VAL A 239 2.73 2.94 16.30
N ASN A 240 3.96 2.75 16.80
CA ASN A 240 4.56 3.67 17.77
C ASN A 240 4.72 5.09 17.21
N TYR A 241 4.93 5.23 15.90
CA TYR A 241 4.88 6.52 15.22
C TYR A 241 3.51 7.19 15.31
N LEU A 242 2.43 6.44 15.04
CA LEU A 242 1.05 6.95 15.13
C LEU A 242 0.68 7.38 16.55
N ARG A 243 1.09 6.60 17.54
CA ARG A 243 0.87 6.91 18.95
C ARG A 243 1.52 8.23 19.37
N LYS A 244 2.68 8.57 18.81
CA LYS A 244 3.37 9.84 19.08
C LYS A 244 2.64 11.03 18.46
N LYS A 245 2.12 10.89 17.24
CA LYS A 245 1.35 11.95 16.56
C LYS A 245 -0.04 12.20 17.15
N CYS A 246 -0.70 11.20 17.72
CA CYS A 246 -2.02 11.39 18.33
C CYS A 246 -1.97 12.01 19.74
N LYS A 247 -0.76 12.24 20.30
CA LYS A 247 -0.56 12.88 21.61
C LYS A 247 -0.17 14.36 21.51
N SER A 248 0.01 14.87 20.29
CA SER A 248 0.27 16.29 19.98
C SER A 248 -0.98 16.95 19.42
#